data_AF-A0A2D9XJ67-F1
#
_entry.id   AF-A0A2D9XJ67-F1
#
_cell.length_a   1.000
_cell.length_b   1.000
_cell.length_c   1.000
_cell.angle_alpha   90.00
_cell.angle_beta   90.00
_cell.angle_gamma   90.00
#
_symmetry.space_group_name_H-M   'P 1'
#
loop_
_entity.id
_entity.type
_entity.pdbx_description
1 polymer ?
#
loop_
_entity_poly.entity_id
_entity_poly.type
_entity_poly.pdbx_seq_one_letter_code
_entity_poly.pdbx_strand_id
1 'polypeptide(L)' 'FAKKNIPSIFYFSGVHEDYHKHTDTMEKLVYEKVEKTARLIFYTAWELSNMDARPRVDKKNDFNLNRY' A
#
# COMPACT_ATOMS: atom_id res chain seq x y z
N PHE A 1 -0.34 9.40 6.91
CA PHE A 1 0.25 8.37 7.78
C PHE A 1 1.76 8.55 7.95
N ALA A 2 2.58 8.28 6.94
CA ALA A 2 4.05 8.43 7.02
C ALA A 2 4.51 9.80 7.57
N LYS A 3 4.02 10.93 7.03
CA LYS A 3 4.34 12.29 7.52
C LYS A 3 4.07 12.53 9.01
N LYS A 4 3.22 11.72 9.63
CA LYS A 4 2.87 11.79 11.06
C LYS A 4 3.51 10.66 11.87
N ASN A 5 4.51 9.97 11.32
CA ASN A 5 5.18 8.81 11.94
C ASN A 5 4.23 7.68 12.32
N ILE A 6 3.15 7.51 11.54
CA ILE A 6 2.27 6.34 11.65
C ILE A 6 2.75 5.32 10.61
N PRO A 7 3.00 4.04 11.00
CA PRO A 7 3.32 2.98 10.06
C PRO A 7 2.31 2.93 8.91
N SER A 8 2.80 2.77 7.69
CA SER A 8 1.96 2.63 6.51
C SER A 8 2.67 1.79 5.46
N ILE A 9 1.93 0.92 4.80
CA ILE A 9 2.39 0.08 3.69
C ILE A 9 1.59 0.50 2.45
N PHE A 10 2.25 0.57 1.30
CA PHE A 10 1.59 0.85 0.02
C PHE A 10 1.83 -0.33 -0.93
N TYR A 11 0.76 -1.06 -1.26
CA TYR A 11 0.78 -2.15 -2.24
C TYR A 11 0.58 -1.53 -3.62
N PHE A 12 1.64 -1.51 -4.44
CA PHE A 12 1.63 -0.90 -5.75
C PHE A 12 2.17 -1.86 -6.80
N SER A 13 1.40 -2.05 -7.87
CA SER A 13 1.75 -2.93 -8.99
C SER A 13 2.64 -2.27 -10.04
N GLY A 14 2.98 -0.98 -9.88
CA GLY A 14 3.72 -0.19 -10.86
C GLY A 14 2.81 0.67 -11.73
N VAL A 15 3.43 1.46 -12.61
CA VAL A 15 2.72 2.14 -13.71
C VAL A 15 2.59 1.20 -14.90
N HIS A 16 1.62 1.46 -15.77
CA HIS A 16 1.36 0.70 -16.99
C HIS A 16 0.90 1.63 -18.12
N GLU A 17 0.83 1.11 -19.35
CA GLU A 17 0.52 1.90 -20.56
C GLU A 17 -0.77 2.73 -20.44
N ASP A 18 -1.78 2.17 -19.77
CA ASP A 18 -3.08 2.80 -19.56
C ASP A 18 -3.20 3.59 -18.25
N TYR A 19 -2.14 3.70 -17.45
CA TYR A 19 -2.20 4.40 -16.17
C TYR A 19 -2.66 5.86 -16.34
N HIS A 20 -3.62 6.28 -15.51
CA HIS A 20 -4.31 7.58 -15.61
C HIS A 20 -5.06 7.83 -16.95
N LYS A 21 -5.42 6.78 -17.70
CA LYS A 21 -6.22 6.89 -18.92
C LYS A 21 -7.57 6.21 -18.75
N HIS A 22 -8.57 6.70 -19.50
CA HIS A 22 -9.91 6.11 -19.58
C HIS A 22 -9.94 4.66 -20.13
N THR A 23 -8.85 4.22 -20.77
CA THR A 23 -8.67 2.87 -21.31
C THR A 23 -8.15 1.87 -20.26
N ASP A 24 -7.99 2.27 -19.00
CA ASP A 24 -7.67 1.38 -17.88
C ASP A 24 -8.94 0.66 -17.39
N THR A 25 -9.30 -0.42 -18.09
CA THR A 25 -10.57 -1.12 -17.91
C THR A 25 -10.37 -2.57 -17.46
N MET A 26 -11.45 -3.20 -16.98
CA MET A 26 -11.40 -4.53 -16.34
C MET A 26 -10.89 -5.66 -17.25
N GLU A 27 -11.01 -5.49 -18.57
CA GLU A 27 -10.53 -6.46 -19.57
C GLU A 27 -9.01 -6.61 -19.54
N LYS A 28 -8.29 -5.64 -18.97
CA LYS A 28 -6.82 -5.62 -18.88
C LYS A 28 -6.29 -6.14 -17.53
N LEU A 29 -7.17 -6.52 -16.61
CA LEU A 29 -6.77 -7.01 -15.30
C LEU A 29 -6.10 -8.39 -15.37
N VAL A 30 -5.00 -8.54 -14.64
CA VAL A 30 -4.40 -9.85 -14.37
C VAL A 30 -5.02 -10.41 -13.08
N TYR A 31 -6.15 -11.12 -13.22
CA TYR A 31 -6.99 -11.57 -12.09
C TYR A 31 -6.22 -12.40 -11.05
N GLU A 32 -5.34 -13.31 -11.45
CA GLU A 32 -4.51 -14.09 -10.53
C GLU A 32 -3.61 -13.18 -9.65
N LYS A 33 -3.04 -12.14 -10.24
CA LYS A 33 -2.22 -11.15 -9.50
C LYS A 33 -3.08 -10.36 -8.52
N VAL A 34 -4.30 -9.99 -8.91
CA VAL A 34 -5.26 -9.29 -8.05
C VAL A 34 -5.65 -10.15 -6.86
N GLU A 35 -6.03 -11.42 -7.09
CA GLU A 35 -6.39 -12.37 -6.03
C GLU A 35 -5.23 -12.56 -5.04
N LYS A 36 -4.03 -12.84 -5.55
CA LYS A 36 -2.83 -13.01 -4.72
C LYS A 36 -2.54 -11.78 -3.86
N THR A 37 -2.69 -10.59 -4.44
CA THR A 37 -2.49 -9.33 -3.74
C THR A 37 -3.57 -9.11 -2.68
N ALA A 38 -4.83 -9.38 -3.00
CA ALA A 38 -5.95 -9.26 -2.07
C ALA A 38 -5.77 -10.19 -0.85
N ARG A 39 -5.36 -11.44 -1.09
CA ARG A 39 -5.05 -12.41 -0.02
C ARG A 39 -3.89 -11.93 0.86
N LEU A 40 -2.82 -11.42 0.25
CA LEU A 40 -1.69 -10.85 1.00
C LEU A 40 -2.13 -9.68 1.90
N ILE A 41 -2.92 -8.75 1.36
CA ILE A 41 -3.45 -7.61 2.12
C ILE A 41 -4.32 -8.11 3.28
N PHE A 42 -5.21 -9.08 3.02
CA PHE A 42 -6.06 -9.66 4.04
C PHE A 42 -5.24 -10.29 5.17
N TYR A 43 -4.30 -11.18 4.85
CA TYR A 43 -3.47 -11.81 5.88
C TYR A 43 -2.63 -10.80 6.65
N THR A 44 -2.07 -9.80 5.96
CA THR A 44 -1.32 -8.72 6.63
C THR A 44 -2.22 -7.97 7.63
N ALA A 45 -3.42 -7.58 7.22
CA ALA A 45 -4.36 -6.90 8.10
C ALA A 45 -4.82 -7.79 9.27
N TRP A 46 -5.05 -9.07 9.00
CA TRP A 46 -5.44 -10.06 10.00
C TRP A 46 -4.35 -10.26 11.06
N GLU A 47 -3.10 -10.41 10.65
CA GLU A 47 -1.98 -10.49 11.59
C GLU A 47 -1.89 -9.20 12.41
N LEU A 48 -1.89 -8.03 11.76
CA LEU A 48 -1.80 -6.72 12.44
C LEU A 48 -2.91 -6.48 13.46
N SER A 49 -4.15 -6.93 13.19
CA SER A 49 -5.28 -6.76 14.12
C SER A 49 -5.19 -7.66 15.35
N ASN A 50 -4.45 -8.75 15.27
CA ASN A 50 -4.34 -9.76 16.33
C ASN A 50 -2.99 -9.73 17.07
N MET A 51 -2.10 -8.77 16.76
CA MET A 51 -0.84 -8.59 17.49
C MET A 51 -1.08 -7.99 18.88
N ASP A 52 -0.36 -8.49 19.89
CA ASP A 52 -0.40 -7.95 21.26
C ASP A 52 0.05 -6.48 21.36
N ALA A 53 0.89 -6.05 20.41
CA ALA A 53 1.40 -4.70 20.35
C ALA A 53 1.40 -4.17 18.92
N ARG A 54 1.21 -2.86 18.78
CA ARG A 54 1.32 -2.17 17.49
C ARG A 54 2.73 -2.32 16.89
N PRO A 55 2.87 -2.31 15.55
CA PRO A 55 4.18 -2.33 14.90
C PRO A 55 5.12 -1.23 15.39
N ARG A 56 6.39 -1.59 15.63
CA ARG A 56 7.42 -0.65 16.06
C ARG A 56 7.83 0.27 14.91
N VAL A 57 7.81 1.58 15.16
CA VAL A 57 8.43 2.57 14.29
C VAL A 57 9.91 2.69 14.66
N ASP A 58 10.80 2.16 13.83
CA ASP A 58 12.26 2.15 14.06
C ASP A 58 12.97 3.35 13.41
N LYS A 59 12.29 4.08 12.52
CA LYS A 59 12.77 5.32 11.90
C LYS A 59 11.71 6.42 11.97
N LYS A 60 12.11 7.62 12.40
CA LYS A 60 11.27 8.82 12.26
C LYS A 60 11.50 9.41 10.88
N ASN A 61 10.43 9.84 10.23
CA ASN A 61 10.54 10.56 8.98
C ASN A 61 11.08 11.98 9.22
N ASP A 62 11.95 12.43 8.34
CA ASP A 62 12.66 13.71 8.34
C ASP A 62 12.13 14.68 7.27
N PHE A 63 10.88 14.48 6.82
CA PHE A 63 10.28 15.29 5.76
C PHE A 63 10.43 16.79 6.03
N ASN A 64 11.11 17.50 5.12
CA ASN A 64 11.12 18.96 5.15
C ASN A 64 9.73 19.48 4.75
N LEU A 65 9.00 19.99 5.73
CA LEU A 65 7.60 20.39 5.57
C LEU A 65 7.42 21.76 4.89
N ASN A 66 8.51 22.50 4.65
CA ASN A 66 8.51 23.84 4.07
C ASN A 66 8.77 23.82 2.55
N ARG A 67 8.23 22.83 1.83
CA ARG A 67 8.40 22.69 0.37
C ARG A 67 7.34 23.42 -0.47
N TYR A 68 6.64 24.38 0.11
CA TYR A 68 5.77 25.32 -0.59
C TYR A 68 6.02 26.73 -0.06
#